data_AF-A0A1H0CK87-F1
#
_entry.id   AF-A0A1H0CK87-F1
#
_cell.length_a   1.000
_cell.length_b   1.000
_cell.length_c   1.000
_cell.angle_alpha   90.00
_cell.angle_beta   90.00
_cell.angle_gamma   90.00
#
_symmetry.space_group_name_H-M   'P 1'
#
loop_
_entity.id
_entity.type
_entity.pdbx_description
1 polymer ?
#
loop_
_entity_poly.entity_id
_entity_poly.type
_entity_poly.pdbx_seq_one_letter_code
_entity_poly.pdbx_strand_id
1 'polypeptide(L)'
;MPVNELLCTDLIESTLETLTAWTEENKAALTGIAFAYGLENELETRLKMWLEHCLANKNKLPEDTEAYLWKTFLQECAIHDSIPNAGEREKLQVLDAEKKADLIAYSYGELSMNLAARISNKTEELLEEELIRSIRYIQACYN
;
A
#
# COMPACT_ATOMS: atom_id res chain seq x y z
N MET A 1 16.47 5.72 40.04
CA MET A 1 17.05 4.57 39.29
C MET A 1 16.47 4.63 37.88
N PRO A 2 17.29 4.82 36.83
CA PRO A 2 16.82 4.93 35.45
C PRO A 2 16.73 3.52 34.84
N VAL A 3 15.52 3.02 34.63
CA VAL A 3 15.28 1.70 34.01
C VAL A 3 14.47 1.83 32.70
N ASN A 4 14.11 3.05 32.29
CA ASN A 4 13.18 3.24 31.17
C ASN A 4 13.82 3.56 29.81
N GLU A 5 15.12 3.82 29.72
CA GLU A 5 15.74 4.19 28.43
C GLU A 5 16.25 2.97 27.66
N LEU A 6 16.86 1.96 28.31
CA LEU A 6 17.38 0.76 27.63
C LEU A 6 16.29 -0.14 27.02
N LEU A 7 15.17 -0.34 27.74
CA LEU A 7 14.05 -1.16 27.24
C LEU A 7 13.33 -0.51 26.05
N CYS A 8 13.43 0.81 25.90
CA CYS A 8 12.77 1.54 24.84
C CYS A 8 13.57 1.48 23.53
N THR A 9 14.90 1.54 23.60
CA THR A 9 15.80 1.37 22.45
C THR A 9 15.72 -0.03 21.85
N ASP A 10 15.78 -1.09 22.66
CA ASP A 10 15.77 -2.48 22.16
C ASP A 10 14.47 -2.82 21.41
N LEU A 11 13.33 -2.29 21.88
CA LEU A 11 12.03 -2.46 21.25
C LEU A 11 11.90 -1.63 19.95
N ILE A 12 12.53 -0.45 19.88
CA ILE A 12 12.56 0.37 18.66
C ILE A 12 13.43 -0.30 17.60
N GLU A 13 14.63 -0.76 17.97
CA GLU A 13 15.58 -1.40 17.06
C GLU A 13 14.98 -2.69 16.48
N SER A 14 14.38 -3.54 17.30
CA SER A 14 13.71 -4.76 16.84
C SER A 14 12.51 -4.48 15.91
N THR A 15 11.72 -3.42 16.18
CA THR A 15 10.61 -3.03 15.30
C THR A 15 11.12 -2.49 13.95
N LEU A 16 12.19 -1.70 13.96
CA LEU A 16 12.81 -1.15 12.76
C LEU A 16 13.41 -2.26 11.89
N GLU A 17 14.13 -3.20 12.50
CA GLU A 17 14.67 -4.37 11.79
C GLU A 17 13.56 -5.20 11.15
N THR A 18 12.46 -5.42 11.87
CA THR A 18 11.30 -6.19 11.37
C THR A 18 10.63 -5.47 10.18
N LEU A 19 10.41 -4.17 10.27
CA LEU A 19 9.82 -3.39 9.17
C LEU A 19 10.75 -3.30 7.96
N THR A 20 12.05 -3.18 8.20
CA THR A 20 13.05 -3.13 7.12
C THR A 20 13.15 -4.46 6.38
N ALA A 21 13.15 -5.58 7.12
CA ALA A 21 13.10 -6.91 6.54
C ALA A 21 11.82 -7.12 5.73
N TRP A 22 10.67 -6.73 6.30
CA TRP A 22 9.39 -6.78 5.60
C TRP A 22 9.40 -5.96 4.31
N THR A 23 9.96 -4.75 4.31
CA THR A 23 10.05 -3.94 3.09
C THR A 23 10.89 -4.60 2.01
N GLU A 24 11.99 -5.25 2.35
CA GLU A 24 12.81 -5.90 1.34
C GLU A 24 12.21 -7.20 0.81
N GLU A 25 11.49 -7.95 1.63
CA GLU A 25 10.68 -9.08 1.17
C GLU A 25 9.58 -8.65 0.18
N ASN A 26 9.03 -7.45 0.37
CA ASN A 26 7.89 -6.93 -0.40
C ASN A 26 8.27 -5.86 -1.43
N LYS A 27 9.56 -5.67 -1.71
CA LYS A 27 10.08 -4.58 -2.55
C LYS A 27 9.44 -4.51 -3.93
N ALA A 28 9.23 -5.67 -4.57
CA ALA A 28 8.62 -5.75 -5.90
C ALA A 28 7.19 -5.21 -5.90
N ALA A 29 6.37 -5.64 -4.93
CA ALA A 29 5.00 -5.19 -4.77
C ALA A 29 4.91 -3.70 -4.40
N LEU A 30 5.76 -3.22 -3.48
CA LEU A 30 5.86 -1.79 -3.13
C LEU A 30 6.22 -0.93 -4.35
N THR A 31 7.15 -1.41 -5.18
CA THR A 31 7.54 -0.73 -6.41
C THR A 31 6.41 -0.71 -7.43
N GLY A 32 5.70 -1.83 -7.61
CA GLY A 32 4.55 -1.92 -8.51
C GLY A 32 3.42 -0.97 -8.14
N ILE A 33 3.08 -0.90 -6.85
CA ILE A 33 2.08 0.05 -6.33
C ILE A 33 2.52 1.50 -6.58
N ALA A 34 3.75 1.86 -6.20
CA ALA A 34 4.25 3.23 -6.42
C ALA A 34 4.28 3.59 -7.91
N PHE A 35 4.68 2.65 -8.77
CA PHE A 35 4.63 2.81 -10.22
C PHE A 35 3.19 3.08 -10.69
N ALA A 36 2.19 2.38 -10.19
CA ALA A 36 0.80 2.64 -10.58
C ALA A 36 0.31 4.07 -10.25
N TYR A 37 0.86 4.65 -9.18
CA TYR A 37 0.61 6.04 -8.75
C TYR A 37 1.57 7.08 -9.36
N GLY A 38 2.45 6.69 -10.28
CA GLY A 38 3.40 7.61 -10.90
C GLY A 38 4.53 8.08 -9.96
N LEU A 39 4.85 7.30 -8.92
CA LEU A 39 5.79 7.64 -7.87
C LEU A 39 7.16 6.94 -8.01
N GLU A 40 7.47 6.38 -9.19
CA GLU A 40 8.71 5.63 -9.43
C GLU A 40 10.00 6.42 -9.07
N ASN A 41 10.00 7.74 -9.26
CA ASN A 41 11.14 8.60 -8.95
C ASN A 41 11.17 9.10 -7.49
N GLU A 42 10.09 8.89 -6.74
CA GLU A 42 9.95 9.35 -5.35
C GLU A 42 9.89 8.18 -4.36
N LEU A 43 9.87 6.94 -4.85
CA LEU A 43 9.65 5.72 -4.05
C LEU A 43 10.50 5.67 -2.78
N GLU A 44 11.82 5.89 -2.88
CA GLU A 44 12.70 5.85 -1.69
C GLU A 44 12.31 6.88 -0.63
N THR A 45 11.94 8.09 -1.06
CA THR A 45 11.50 9.15 -0.16
C THR A 45 10.17 8.79 0.50
N ARG A 46 9.23 8.25 -0.29
CA ARG A 46 7.90 7.83 0.19
C ARG A 46 7.99 6.65 1.15
N LEU A 47 8.82 5.64 0.85
CA LEU A 47 9.07 4.52 1.75
C LEU A 47 9.65 4.99 3.08
N LYS A 48 10.61 5.92 3.07
CA LYS A 48 11.18 6.47 4.30
C LYS A 48 10.13 7.18 5.15
N MET A 49 9.32 8.06 4.55
CA MET A 49 8.25 8.78 5.25
C MET A 49 7.21 7.82 5.82
N TRP A 50 6.82 6.81 5.05
CA TRP A 50 5.88 5.78 5.49
C TRP A 50 6.45 4.92 6.63
N LEU A 51 7.73 4.52 6.57
CA LEU A 51 8.39 3.79 7.66
C LEU A 51 8.43 4.62 8.95
N GLU A 52 8.76 5.91 8.85
CA GLU A 52 8.72 6.84 9.99
C GLU A 52 7.30 6.92 10.59
N HIS A 53 6.26 6.96 9.74
CA HIS A 53 4.87 6.94 10.17
C HIS A 53 4.50 5.63 10.88
N CYS A 54 4.89 4.47 10.34
CA CYS A 54 4.65 3.17 10.94
C CYS A 54 5.34 3.04 12.31
N LEU A 55 6.58 3.51 12.43
CA LEU A 55 7.33 3.51 13.69
C LEU A 55 6.71 4.43 14.73
N ALA A 56 6.24 5.62 14.33
CA ALA A 56 5.54 6.54 15.23
C ALA A 56 4.24 5.93 15.79
N ASN A 57 3.61 5.02 15.04
CA ASN A 57 2.36 4.37 15.42
C ASN A 57 2.54 2.92 15.90
N LYS A 58 3.77 2.46 16.16
CA LYS A 58 4.08 1.06 16.52
C LYS A 58 3.29 0.49 17.70
N ASN A 59 2.94 1.33 18.68
CA ASN A 59 2.19 0.93 19.88
C ASN A 59 0.66 0.86 19.65
N LYS A 60 0.20 1.15 18.42
CA LYS A 60 -1.20 1.18 18.01
C LYS A 60 -1.45 0.34 16.77
N LEU A 61 -0.53 -0.57 16.44
CA LEU A 61 -0.73 -1.47 15.30
C LEU A 61 -1.95 -2.36 15.57
N PRO A 62 -2.88 -2.48 14.61
CA PRO A 62 -4.02 -3.36 14.74
C PRO A 62 -3.59 -4.83 14.68
N GLU A 63 -4.51 -5.71 15.10
CA GLU A 63 -4.31 -7.18 15.07
C GLU A 63 -3.91 -7.67 13.67
N ASP A 64 -4.49 -7.08 12.62
CA ASP A 64 -4.07 -7.28 11.24
C ASP A 64 -2.97 -6.28 10.83
N THR A 65 -1.76 -6.51 11.33
CA THR A 65 -0.61 -5.65 11.04
C THR A 65 -0.24 -5.65 9.56
N GLU A 66 -0.35 -6.80 8.87
CA GLU A 66 0.00 -6.92 7.45
C GLU A 66 -0.94 -6.08 6.56
N ALA A 67 -2.26 -6.22 6.71
CA ALA A 67 -3.21 -5.42 5.94
C ALA A 67 -3.10 -3.93 6.28
N TYR A 68 -2.77 -3.59 7.53
CA TYR A 68 -2.53 -2.21 7.95
C TYR A 68 -1.32 -1.59 7.25
N LEU A 69 -0.19 -2.31 7.17
CA LEU A 69 1.01 -1.83 6.49
C LEU A 69 0.73 -1.53 5.02
N TRP A 70 0.07 -2.44 4.32
CA TRP A 70 -0.34 -2.22 2.93
C TRP A 70 -1.33 -1.08 2.76
N LYS A 71 -2.35 -1.00 3.63
CA LYS A 71 -3.35 0.07 3.60
C LYS A 71 -2.74 1.44 3.77
N THR A 72 -1.83 1.59 4.74
CA THR A 72 -1.16 2.87 5.00
C THR A 72 -0.19 3.24 3.89
N PHE A 73 0.49 2.26 3.27
CA PHE A 73 1.33 2.52 2.11
C PHE A 73 0.52 2.96 0.88
N LEU A 74 -0.61 2.29 0.59
CA LEU A 74 -1.54 2.70 -0.48
C LEU A 74 -2.07 4.12 -0.26
N GLN A 75 -2.37 4.48 0.99
CA GLN A 75 -2.80 5.83 1.35
C GLN A 75 -1.68 6.87 1.14
N GLU A 76 -0.44 6.55 1.54
CA GLU A 76 0.72 7.41 1.28
C GLU A 76 0.89 7.64 -0.22
N CYS A 77 0.81 6.58 -1.04
CA CYS A 77 0.88 6.73 -2.49
C CYS A 77 -0.29 7.56 -3.07
N ALA A 78 -1.51 7.35 -2.58
CA ALA A 78 -2.70 8.03 -3.08
C ALA A 78 -2.70 9.55 -2.77
N ILE A 79 -2.16 9.96 -1.61
CA ILE A 79 -2.00 11.39 -1.26
C ILE A 79 -1.07 12.11 -2.27
N HIS A 80 -0.13 11.35 -2.83
CA HIS A 80 0.89 11.85 -3.74
C HIS A 80 0.69 11.38 -5.19
N ASP A 81 -0.53 10.91 -5.51
CA ASP A 81 -0.90 10.41 -6.84
C ASP A 81 -0.49 11.40 -7.93
N SER A 82 0.58 11.06 -8.64
CA SER A 82 1.05 11.83 -9.76
C SER A 82 0.35 11.27 -10.98
N ILE A 83 -0.51 12.09 -11.61
CA ILE A 83 -1.30 11.65 -12.77
C ILE A 83 -0.34 11.11 -13.83
N PRO A 84 -0.36 9.81 -14.16
CA PRO A 84 0.58 9.25 -15.11
C PRO A 84 0.32 9.85 -16.49
N ASN A 85 1.34 10.41 -17.12
CA ASN A 85 1.20 11.21 -18.34
C ASN A 85 0.89 10.41 -19.62
N ALA A 86 0.86 9.07 -19.58
CA ALA A 86 0.50 8.21 -20.70
C ALA A 86 0.37 6.72 -20.29
N GLY A 87 -0.36 5.94 -21.09
CA GLY A 87 -0.34 4.47 -21.08
C GLY A 87 -1.43 3.83 -20.21
N GLU A 88 -1.27 2.54 -19.89
CA GLU A 88 -2.28 1.78 -19.11
C GLU A 88 -2.57 2.40 -17.74
N ARG A 89 -1.60 3.11 -17.13
CA ARG A 89 -1.77 3.77 -15.83
C ARG A 89 -2.69 4.99 -15.88
N GLU A 90 -2.74 5.71 -17.01
CA GLU A 90 -3.66 6.83 -17.22
C GLU A 90 -5.11 6.35 -17.09
N LYS A 91 -5.39 5.12 -17.54
CA LYS A 91 -6.72 4.53 -17.49
C LYS A 91 -7.23 4.33 -16.07
N LEU A 92 -6.37 4.26 -15.06
CA LEU A 92 -6.79 4.16 -13.66
C LEU A 92 -7.48 5.42 -13.16
N GLN A 93 -7.30 6.56 -13.83
CA GLN A 93 -7.83 7.86 -13.41
C GLN A 93 -9.34 8.01 -13.58
N VAL A 94 -9.99 7.10 -14.34
CA VAL A 94 -11.46 7.09 -14.42
C VAL A 94 -12.12 6.46 -13.19
N LEU A 95 -11.35 5.73 -12.37
CA LEU A 95 -11.83 5.12 -11.14
C LEU A 95 -11.81 6.13 -9.98
N ASP A 96 -12.74 5.96 -9.04
CA ASP A 96 -12.64 6.62 -7.75
C ASP A 96 -11.45 6.08 -6.94
N ALA A 97 -11.04 6.82 -5.91
CA ALA A 97 -9.83 6.52 -5.14
C ALA A 97 -9.86 5.12 -4.50
N GLU A 98 -11.02 4.65 -4.05
CA GLU A 98 -11.15 3.34 -3.40
C GLU A 98 -10.97 2.21 -4.42
N LYS A 99 -11.71 2.24 -5.53
CA LYS A 99 -11.60 1.23 -6.59
C LYS A 99 -10.23 1.25 -7.26
N LYS A 100 -9.64 2.43 -7.39
CA LYS A 100 -8.26 2.58 -7.86
C LYS A 100 -7.28 1.88 -6.92
N ALA A 101 -7.38 2.10 -5.62
CA ALA A 101 -6.52 1.45 -4.64
C ALA A 101 -6.67 -0.09 -4.66
N ASP A 102 -7.90 -0.59 -4.73
CA ASP A 102 -8.21 -2.02 -4.82
C ASP A 102 -7.57 -2.66 -6.07
N LEU A 103 -7.75 -2.03 -7.23
CA LEU A 103 -7.20 -2.52 -8.49
C LEU A 103 -5.67 -2.43 -8.52
N ILE A 104 -5.08 -1.38 -7.95
CA ILE A 104 -3.62 -1.24 -7.84
C ILE A 104 -3.05 -2.31 -6.92
N ALA A 105 -3.64 -2.53 -5.75
CA ALA A 105 -3.22 -3.56 -4.81
C ALA A 105 -3.18 -4.94 -5.46
N TYR A 106 -4.26 -5.32 -6.16
CA TYR A 106 -4.36 -6.62 -6.81
C TYR A 106 -3.50 -6.75 -8.07
N SER A 107 -3.55 -5.78 -8.99
CA SER A 107 -2.95 -5.92 -10.33
C SER A 107 -1.52 -5.42 -10.44
N TYR A 108 -1.13 -4.38 -9.70
CA TYR A 108 0.21 -3.81 -9.76
C TYR A 108 1.07 -4.22 -8.56
N GLY A 109 0.46 -4.32 -7.38
CA GLY A 109 1.10 -4.89 -6.20
C GLY A 109 1.17 -6.42 -6.22
N GLU A 110 0.45 -7.07 -7.15
CA GLU A 110 0.32 -8.53 -7.24
C GLU A 110 -0.05 -9.19 -5.90
N LEU A 111 -0.79 -8.46 -5.05
CA LEU A 111 -1.22 -8.97 -3.77
C LEU A 111 -2.29 -10.05 -3.97
N SER A 112 -2.27 -11.07 -3.13
CA SER A 112 -3.29 -12.12 -3.18
C SER A 112 -4.69 -11.53 -2.95
N MET A 113 -5.71 -12.17 -3.55
CA MET A 113 -7.12 -11.73 -3.38
C MET A 113 -7.51 -11.63 -1.91
N ASN A 114 -7.11 -12.61 -1.09
CA ASN A 114 -7.34 -12.60 0.35
C ASN A 114 -6.73 -11.37 1.05
N LEU A 115 -5.50 -11.02 0.72
CA LEU A 115 -4.81 -9.89 1.32
C LEU A 115 -5.40 -8.55 0.86
N ALA A 116 -5.66 -8.41 -0.45
CA ALA A 116 -6.34 -7.24 -1.01
C ALA A 116 -7.72 -7.04 -0.36
N ALA A 117 -8.49 -8.11 -0.16
CA ALA A 117 -9.81 -8.03 0.48
C ALA A 117 -9.72 -7.58 1.95
N ARG A 118 -8.71 -8.05 2.69
CA ARG A 118 -8.43 -7.60 4.07
C ARG A 118 -8.07 -6.11 4.13
N ILE A 119 -7.23 -5.62 3.20
CA ILE A 119 -6.86 -4.20 3.08
C ILE A 119 -8.09 -3.32 2.90
N SER A 120 -8.98 -3.73 2.00
CA SER A 120 -10.20 -3.01 1.63
C SER A 120 -11.38 -3.25 2.58
N ASN A 121 -11.21 -4.12 3.59
CA ASN A 121 -12.25 -4.54 4.53
C ASN A 121 -13.49 -5.10 3.80
N LYS A 122 -13.25 -5.97 2.82
CA LYS A 122 -14.25 -6.65 1.99
C LYS A 122 -14.08 -8.18 2.10
N THR A 123 -15.08 -8.93 1.64
CA THR A 123 -14.90 -10.35 1.35
C THR A 123 -14.15 -10.52 0.02
N GLU A 124 -13.51 -11.67 -0.20
CA GLU A 124 -12.84 -11.97 -1.48
C GLU A 124 -13.83 -11.91 -2.65
N GLU A 125 -15.03 -12.45 -2.47
CA GLU A 125 -16.10 -12.41 -3.48
C GLU A 125 -16.52 -10.98 -3.84
N LEU A 126 -16.71 -10.12 -2.83
CA LEU A 126 -17.09 -8.72 -3.07
C LEU A 126 -15.97 -7.95 -3.77
N LEU A 127 -14.72 -8.15 -3.35
CA LEU A 127 -13.58 -7.51 -4.00
C LEU A 127 -13.45 -7.97 -5.46
N GLU A 128 -13.56 -9.27 -5.73
CA GLU A 128 -13.50 -9.81 -7.10
C GLU A 128 -14.58 -9.18 -8.00
N GLU A 129 -15.82 -9.09 -7.52
CA GLU A 129 -16.90 -8.42 -8.27
C GLU A 129 -16.58 -6.96 -8.59
N GLU A 130 -16.04 -6.22 -7.62
CA GLU A 130 -15.69 -4.81 -7.79
C GLU A 130 -14.50 -4.60 -8.73
N LEU A 131 -13.50 -5.49 -8.69
CA LEU A 131 -12.39 -5.49 -9.64
C LEU A 131 -12.88 -5.73 -11.07
N ILE A 132 -13.75 -6.71 -11.29
CA ILE A 132 -14.34 -6.99 -12.61
C ILE A 132 -15.15 -5.79 -13.11
N ARG A 133 -15.95 -5.16 -12.23
CA ARG A 133 -16.71 -3.94 -12.59
C ARG A 133 -15.78 -2.79 -12.95
N SER A 134 -14.70 -2.59 -12.20
CA SER A 134 -13.71 -1.54 -12.44
C SER A 134 -13.01 -1.71 -13.79
N ILE A 135 -12.60 -2.93 -14.12
CA ILE A 135 -11.98 -3.26 -15.43
C ILE A 135 -12.96 -3.01 -16.57
N ARG A 136 -14.22 -3.46 -16.45
CA ARG A 136 -15.25 -3.22 -17.47
C ARG A 136 -15.54 -1.73 -17.66
N TYR A 137 -15.53 -0.96 -16.58
CA TYR A 137 -15.72 0.49 -16.64
C TYR A 137 -14.55 1.18 -17.34
N ILE A 138 -13.31 0.82 -17.02
CA ILE A 138 -12.11 1.29 -17.76
C ILE A 138 -12.25 0.98 -19.26
N GLN A 139 -12.62 -0.26 -19.60
CA GLN A 139 -12.84 -0.66 -20.99
C GLN A 139 -13.91 0.20 -21.68
N ALA A 140 -15.02 0.52 -20.99
CA ALA A 140 -16.07 1.36 -21.55
C ALA A 140 -15.64 2.83 -21.76
N CYS A 141 -14.67 3.34 -20.98
CA CYS A 141 -14.17 4.71 -21.12
C CYS A 141 -13.11 4.88 -22.23
N TYR A 142 -12.40 3.81 -22.60
CA TYR A 142 -11.25 3.87 -23.52
C TYR A 142 -11.40 3.03 -24.80
N ASN A 143 -12.55 2.39 -25.03
CA ASN A 143 -12.88 1.65 -26.26
C ASN A 143 -13.71 2.48 -27.25
#